data_AF-W4RU32-F1
#
_entry.id   AF-W4RU32-F1
#
_cell.length_a   1.000
_cell.length_b   1.000
_cell.length_c   1.000
_cell.angle_alpha   90.00
_cell.angle_beta   90.00
_cell.angle_gamma   90.00
#
_symmetry.space_group_name_H-M   'P 1'
#
loop_
_entity.id
_entity.type
_entity.pdbx_description
1 polymer ?
#
loop_
_entity_poly.entity_id
_entity_poly.type
_entity_poly.pdbx_seq_one_letter_code
_entity_poly.pdbx_strand_id
1 'polypeptide(L)'
;MKKVGFFRSIHLKFVLIYVLLILVAMQIIGVYFVRKLETTLITNYQESVKSRVDLLVYDIQEELVKERGKEDPTKEEAIRLILKDYRATDISEIRVIDGSSFKILGTSNSSNQDL
;
A
#
# COMPACT_ATOMS: atom_id res chain seq x y z
N MET A 1 26.66 46.99 37.07
CA MET A 1 25.19 46.74 37.18
C MET A 1 24.95 45.24 37.00
N LYS A 2 24.44 44.53 38.01
CA LYS A 2 24.26 43.07 37.95
C LYS A 2 23.05 42.73 37.05
N LYS A 3 23.31 42.21 35.84
CA LYS A 3 22.26 41.60 34.97
C LYS A 3 21.61 40.46 35.74
N VAL A 4 20.36 40.63 36.16
CA VAL A 4 19.56 39.54 36.69
C VAL A 4 19.25 38.59 35.54
N GLY A 5 19.74 37.34 35.63
CA GLY A 5 19.57 36.34 34.56
C GLY A 5 18.09 36.07 34.26
N PHE A 6 17.77 35.86 32.99
CA PHE A 6 16.40 35.61 32.50
C PHE A 6 15.62 34.56 33.32
N PHE A 7 16.30 33.61 33.96
CA PHE A 7 15.71 32.52 34.74
C PHE A 7 15.41 32.82 36.22
N ARG A 8 15.52 34.08 36.67
CA ARG A 8 15.27 34.43 38.09
C ARG A 8 13.81 34.67 38.45
N SER A 9 12.92 34.88 37.48
CA SER A 9 11.50 35.17 37.76
C SER A 9 10.72 33.89 38.08
N ILE A 10 10.04 33.87 39.23
CA ILE A 10 9.17 32.76 39.66
C ILE A 10 8.00 32.57 38.66
N HIS A 11 7.41 33.66 38.18
CA HIS A 11 6.32 33.62 37.21
C HIS A 11 6.76 32.96 35.89
N LEU A 12 7.97 33.29 35.41
CA LEU A 12 8.50 32.67 34.18
C LEU A 12 8.70 31.17 34.34
N LYS A 13 9.14 30.70 35.51
CA LYS A 13 9.29 29.26 35.79
C LYS A 13 7.95 28.53 35.74
N PHE A 14 6.89 29.10 36.33
CA PHE A 14 5.56 28.49 36.26
C PHE A 14 5.00 28.45 34.84
N VAL A 15 5.13 29.54 34.07
CA VAL A 15 4.73 29.55 32.66
C VAL A 15 5.49 28.50 31.87
N LEU A 16 6.81 28.39 32.07
CA LEU A 16 7.63 27.39 31.40
C LEU A 16 7.19 25.96 31.74
N ILE A 17 6.90 25.67 33.00
CA ILE A 17 6.39 24.35 33.43
C ILE A 17 5.06 24.04 32.73
N TYR A 18 4.12 24.99 32.69
CA TYR A 18 2.83 24.77 32.01
C TYR A 18 2.99 24.52 30.50
N VAL A 19 3.86 25.28 29.83
CA VAL A 19 4.17 25.03 28.41
C VAL A 19 4.77 23.65 28.22
N LEU A 20 5.73 23.25 29.06
CA LEU A 20 6.33 21.92 29.00
C LEU A 20 5.30 20.82 29.21
N LEU A 21 4.36 20.98 30.14
CA LEU A 21 3.28 20.01 30.35
C LEU A 21 2.35 19.90 29.13
N ILE A 22 2.01 21.03 28.50
CA ILE A 22 1.22 21.04 27.25
C ILE A 22 1.98 20.35 26.12
N LEU A 23 3.29 20.60 25.99
CA LEU A 23 4.13 19.94 24.98
C LEU A 23 4.18 18.43 25.18
N VAL A 24 4.34 17.95 26.41
CA VAL A 24 4.32 16.51 26.73
C VAL A 24 2.97 15.90 26.36
N ALA A 25 1.86 16.55 26.72
CA ALA A 25 0.52 16.09 26.35
C ALA A 25 0.34 16.02 24.82
N MET A 26 0.76 17.07 24.10
CA MET A 26 0.70 17.11 22.64
C MET A 26 1.54 16.01 21.99
N GLN A 27 2.73 15.70 22.53
CA GLN A 27 3.57 14.61 22.04
C GLN A 27 2.88 13.25 22.20
N ILE A 28 2.26 12.99 23.35
CA ILE A 28 1.52 11.73 23.60
C ILE A 28 0.37 11.58 22.59
N ILE A 29 -0.43 12.63 22.41
CA ILE A 29 -1.53 12.66 21.43
C ILE A 29 -0.99 12.50 20.01
N GLY A 30 0.10 13.19 19.68
CA GLY A 30 0.72 13.18 18.36
C GLY A 30 1.21 11.79 17.96
N VAL A 31 1.92 11.09 18.84
CA VAL A 31 2.39 9.72 18.58
C VAL A 31 1.21 8.77 18.37
N TYR A 32 0.18 8.86 19.21
CA TYR A 32 -1.03 8.04 19.06
C TYR A 32 -1.74 8.31 17.73
N PHE A 33 -1.90 9.59 17.38
CA PHE A 33 -2.56 10.02 16.15
C PHE A 33 -1.79 9.56 14.91
N VAL A 34 -0.47 9.79 14.86
CA VAL A 34 0.37 9.38 13.73
C VAL A 34 0.33 7.87 13.54
N ARG A 35 0.42 7.09 14.62
CA ARG A 35 0.33 5.63 14.54
C ARG A 35 -1.03 5.17 14.01
N LYS A 36 -2.11 5.79 14.45
CA LYS A 36 -3.46 5.46 13.97
C LYS A 36 -3.66 5.88 12.51
N LEU A 37 -3.12 7.03 12.12
CA LEU A 37 -3.15 7.52 10.75
C LEU A 37 -2.37 6.59 9.83
N GLU A 38 -1.14 6.24 10.19
CA GLU A 38 -0.30 5.29 9.45
C GLU A 38 -1.00 3.94 9.27
N THR A 39 -1.54 3.37 10.35
CA THR A 39 -2.28 2.10 10.27
C THR A 39 -3.46 2.21 9.32
N THR A 40 -4.24 3.30 9.40
CA THR A 40 -5.39 3.54 8.52
C THR A 40 -4.95 3.66 7.06
N LEU A 41 -3.87 4.40 6.78
CA LEU A 41 -3.36 4.57 5.42
C LEU A 41 -2.86 3.24 4.83
N ILE A 42 -2.12 2.45 5.61
CA ILE A 42 -1.64 1.13 5.19
C ILE A 42 -2.82 0.20 4.90
N THR A 43 -3.79 0.12 5.81
CA THR A 43 -4.98 -0.74 5.63
C THR A 43 -5.78 -0.31 4.41
N ASN A 44 -6.07 0.98 4.25
CA ASN A 44 -6.81 1.48 3.09
C ASN A 44 -6.07 1.21 1.78
N TYR A 45 -4.75 1.35 1.76
CA TYR A 45 -3.94 1.04 0.59
C TYR A 45 -3.99 -0.46 0.27
N GLN A 46 -3.84 -1.33 1.28
CA GLN A 46 -3.95 -2.79 1.11
C GLN A 46 -5.34 -3.20 0.60
N GLU A 47 -6.42 -2.62 1.14
CA GLU A 47 -7.79 -2.88 0.69
C GLU A 47 -8.05 -2.39 -0.74
N SER A 48 -7.50 -1.23 -1.11
CA SER A 48 -7.55 -0.70 -2.48
C SER A 48 -6.85 -1.63 -3.47
N VAL A 49 -5.63 -2.08 -3.15
CA VAL A 49 -4.89 -3.03 -3.99
C VAL A 49 -5.63 -4.36 -4.09
N LYS A 50 -6.14 -4.89 -2.97
CA LYS A 50 -6.91 -6.14 -2.96
C LYS A 50 -8.16 -6.03 -3.84
N SER A 51 -8.93 -4.95 -3.72
CA SER A 51 -10.15 -4.75 -4.51
C SER A 51 -9.87 -4.71 -6.01
N ARG A 52 -8.74 -4.11 -6.43
CA ARG A 52 -8.29 -4.13 -7.84
C ARG A 52 -7.92 -5.54 -8.29
N VAL A 53 -7.21 -6.29 -7.45
CA VAL A 53 -6.85 -7.68 -7.76
C VAL A 53 -8.08 -8.58 -7.81
N ASP A 54 -9.08 -8.38 -6.95
CA ASP A 54 -10.31 -9.19 -6.91
C ASP A 54 -11.10 -9.07 -8.24
N LEU A 55 -11.12 -7.89 -8.87
CA LEU A 55 -11.69 -7.71 -10.21
C LEU A 55 -10.90 -8.48 -11.27
N LEU A 56 -9.57 -8.39 -11.23
CA LEU A 56 -8.70 -9.14 -12.14
C LEU A 56 -8.85 -10.67 -11.98
N VAL A 57 -9.06 -11.16 -10.76
CA VAL A 57 -9.31 -12.57 -10.49
C VAL A 57 -10.58 -13.05 -11.20
N TYR A 58 -11.63 -12.22 -11.23
CA TYR A 58 -12.85 -12.55 -11.97
C TYR A 58 -12.58 -12.69 -13.47
N ASP A 59 -11.88 -11.72 -14.08
CA ASP A 59 -11.53 -11.74 -15.50
C ASP A 59 -10.68 -12.98 -15.87
N ILE A 60 -9.69 -13.32 -15.04
CA ILE A 60 -8.86 -14.51 -15.23
C ILE A 60 -9.68 -15.79 -15.06
N GLN A 61 -10.57 -15.86 -14.07
CA GLN A 61 -11.39 -17.03 -13.83
C GLN A 61 -12.30 -17.33 -15.03
N GLU A 62 -12.95 -16.31 -15.59
CA GLU A 62 -13.76 -16.43 -16.81
C GLU A 62 -12.91 -16.97 -17.96
N GLU A 63 -11.72 -16.42 -18.16
CA GLU A 63 -10.82 -16.87 -19.22
C GLU A 63 -10.34 -18.32 -18.99
N LEU A 64 -10.12 -18.76 -17.75
CA LEU A 64 -9.69 -20.12 -17.44
C LEU A 64 -10.75 -21.19 -17.76
N VAL A 65 -12.03 -20.86 -17.56
CA VAL A 65 -13.16 -21.78 -17.77
C VAL A 65 -13.79 -21.68 -19.16
N LYS A 66 -13.51 -20.60 -19.90
CA LYS A 66 -14.01 -20.39 -21.26
C LYS A 66 -13.67 -21.57 -22.19
N GLU A 67 -14.71 -22.08 -22.85
CA GLU A 67 -14.57 -23.07 -23.93
C GLU A 67 -13.87 -22.41 -25.12
N ARG A 68 -12.83 -23.06 -25.65
CA ARG A 68 -11.99 -22.54 -26.73
C ARG A 68 -12.13 -23.39 -27.99
N GLY A 69 -12.40 -22.73 -29.10
CA GLY A 69 -12.31 -23.30 -30.45
C GLY A 69 -10.87 -23.31 -30.98
N LYS A 70 -10.70 -23.72 -32.24
CA LYS A 70 -9.38 -23.79 -32.90
C LYS A 70 -8.79 -22.41 -33.26
N GLU A 71 -9.60 -21.36 -33.26
CA GLU A 71 -9.21 -20.00 -33.60
C GLU A 71 -9.03 -19.10 -32.36
N ASP A 72 -9.38 -19.61 -31.17
CA ASP A 72 -9.25 -18.86 -29.93
C ASP A 72 -7.79 -18.85 -29.43
N PRO A 73 -7.33 -17.75 -28.80
CA PRO A 73 -6.01 -17.70 -28.19
C PRO A 73 -5.87 -18.75 -27.09
N THR A 74 -4.64 -19.23 -26.90
CA THR A 74 -4.33 -20.15 -25.80
C THR A 74 -4.62 -19.50 -24.44
N LYS A 75 -4.81 -20.32 -23.40
CA LYS A 75 -5.07 -19.84 -22.03
C LYS A 75 -4.02 -18.85 -21.57
N GLU A 76 -2.76 -19.18 -21.79
CA GLU A 76 -1.61 -18.36 -21.43
C GLU A 76 -1.57 -17.04 -22.21
N GLU A 77 -1.88 -17.05 -23.51
CA GLU A 77 -1.91 -15.84 -24.33
C GLU A 77 -3.03 -14.87 -23.89
N ALA A 78 -4.22 -15.39 -23.62
CA ALA A 78 -5.34 -14.58 -23.18
C ALA A 78 -5.09 -13.97 -21.80
N ILE A 79 -4.57 -14.75 -20.84
CA ILE A 79 -4.17 -14.27 -19.51
C ILE A 79 -3.08 -13.19 -19.65
N ARG A 80 -2.09 -13.39 -20.52
CA ARG A 80 -1.02 -12.40 -20.76
C ARG A 80 -1.57 -11.08 -21.30
N LEU A 81 -2.58 -11.11 -22.16
CA LEU A 81 -3.23 -9.90 -22.68
C LEU A 81 -3.95 -9.13 -21.56
N ILE A 82 -4.74 -9.83 -20.73
CA ILE A 82 -5.44 -9.20 -19.59
C ILE A 82 -4.43 -8.56 -18.61
N LEU A 83 -3.35 -9.27 -18.28
CA LEU A 83 -2.33 -8.76 -17.35
C LEU A 83 -1.53 -7.57 -17.91
N LYS A 84 -1.37 -7.48 -19.24
CA LYS A 84 -0.67 -6.36 -19.88
C LYS A 84 -1.42 -5.04 -19.70
N ASP A 85 -2.75 -5.09 -19.69
CA ASP A 85 -3.59 -3.91 -19.52
C ASP A 85 -3.73 -3.53 -18.03
N TYR A 86 -3.47 -4.47 -17.12
CA TYR A 86 -3.55 -4.29 -15.67
C TYR A 86 -2.29 -3.66 -15.02
N ARG A 87 -1.71 -2.65 -15.67
CA ARG A 87 -0.56 -1.90 -15.12
C ARG A 87 -1.01 -0.79 -14.19
N ALA A 88 -1.23 -1.11 -12.92
CA ALA A 88 -1.39 -0.09 -11.89
C ALA A 88 -0.01 0.52 -11.54
N THR A 89 0.09 1.84 -11.46
CA THR A 89 1.32 2.57 -11.09
C THR A 89 1.88 2.18 -9.72
N ASP A 90 1.01 1.64 -8.89
CA ASP A 90 1.14 1.28 -7.49
C ASP A 90 1.27 -0.24 -7.29
N ILE A 91 1.32 -1.02 -8.36
CA ILE A 91 1.58 -2.47 -8.32
C ILE A 91 2.83 -2.76 -9.16
N SER A 92 3.85 -3.35 -8.53
CA SER A 92 5.11 -3.64 -9.21
C SER A 92 4.99 -4.75 -10.24
N GLU A 93 4.28 -5.83 -9.90
CA GLU A 93 4.10 -7.00 -10.76
C GLU A 93 2.90 -7.81 -10.29
N ILE A 94 2.13 -8.33 -11.23
CA ILE A 94 1.08 -9.32 -11.01
C ILE A 94 1.48 -10.59 -11.77
N ARG A 95 1.47 -11.74 -11.09
CA ARG A 95 1.78 -13.04 -11.68
C ARG A 95 0.63 -14.00 -11.45
N VAL A 96 0.27 -14.74 -12.49
CA VAL A 96 -0.68 -15.85 -12.41
C VAL A 96 0.11 -17.14 -12.42
N ILE A 97 -0.05 -17.96 -11.39
CA ILE A 97 0.72 -19.18 -11.19
C ILE A 97 -0.25 -20.35 -11.09
N ASP A 98 -0.01 -21.40 -11.86
CA ASP A 98 -0.73 -22.67 -11.70
C ASP A 98 -0.31 -23.35 -10.40
N GLY A 99 -1.27 -23.56 -9.51
CA GLY A 99 -1.02 -24.17 -8.19
C GLY A 99 -0.57 -25.63 -8.24
N SER A 100 -0.80 -26.34 -9.35
CA SER A 100 -0.40 -27.75 -9.49
C SER A 100 1.02 -27.92 -10.02
N SER A 101 1.37 -27.12 -11.04
CA SER A 101 2.65 -27.24 -11.75
C SER A 101 3.68 -26.19 -11.33
N PHE A 102 3.29 -25.21 -10.51
CA PHE A 102 4.07 -24.00 -10.22
C PHE A 102 4.50 -23.21 -11.46
N LYS A 103 3.87 -23.48 -12.62
CA LYS A 103 4.13 -22.78 -13.87
C LYS A 103 3.51 -21.38 -13.84
N ILE A 104 4.25 -20.38 -14.30
CA ILE A 104 3.73 -19.04 -14.51
C ILE A 104 2.90 -19.05 -15.80
N LEU A 105 1.61 -18.69 -15.70
CA LEU A 105 0.68 -18.60 -16.82
C LEU A 105 0.70 -17.20 -17.47
N GLY A 106 1.15 -16.18 -16.73
CA GLY A 106 1.36 -14.83 -17.25
C GLY A 106 1.88 -13.85 -16.20
N THR A 107 2.48 -12.76 -16.67
CA THR A 107 2.95 -11.63 -15.84
C THR A 107 2.56 -10.28 -16.46
N SER A 108 2.24 -9.30 -15.61
CA SER A 108 1.99 -7.91 -16.02
C SER A 108 3.27 -7.12 -16.30
N ASN A 109 4.43 -7.63 -15.87
CA ASN A 109 5.71 -6.99 -16.12
C ASN A 109 6.26 -7.38 -17.51
N SER A 110 6.32 -6.42 -18.43
CA SER A 110 6.83 -6.62 -19.79
C SER A 110 8.26 -7.15 -19.84
N SER A 111 9.10 -6.87 -18.84
CA SER A 111 10.48 -7.36 -18.80
C SER A 111 10.59 -8.84 -18.41
N ASN A 112 9.54 -9.40 -17.80
CA ASN A 112 9.49 -10.79 -17.35
C ASN A 112 8.60 -11.66 -18.26
N GLN A 113 8.12 -11.12 -19.39
CA GLN A 113 7.21 -11.83 -20.30
C GLN A 113 7.90 -12.89 -21.18
N ASP A 114 9.23 -12.86 -21.26
CA ASP A 114 10.04 -13.80 -22.05
C ASP A 114 10.66 -14.94 -21.20
N LEU A 115 10.37 -14.98 -19.89
CA LEU A 115 10.82 -15.99 -18.94
C LEU A 115 9.76 -17.10 -18.73
#